data_AF-A0A7J9GPD0-F1
#
_entry.id   AF-A0A7J9GPD0-F1
#
_cell.length_a   1.000
_cell.length_b   1.000
_cell.length_c   1.000
_cell.angle_alpha   90.00
_cell.angle_beta   90.00
_cell.angle_gamma   90.00
#
_symmetry.space_group_name_H-M   'P 1'
#
loop_
_entity.id
_entity.type
_entity.pdbx_description
1 polymer ?
#
loop_
_entity_poly.entity_id
_entity_poly.type
_entity_poly.pdbx_seq_one_letter_code
_entity_poly.pdbx_strand_id
1 'polypeptide(L)'
;MEGVEWVIEVDEKLKTMVDSEMEHWRKRSIYKAPPNITDHKQRALLHFLKRSGKPLRSFVESLAKDLQQLRDCYELLDPRWQDDDHKFMQLMILDGCFMLEISCLDTHTMEDYAETDPIFSNHGQIHIITFIKRDMLMLENQLPMQVLHSLVDVDSNGTKVIPSLWTHY
;
A
#
# COMPACT_ATOMS: atom_id res chain seq x y z
N MET A 1 5.03 17.86 13.67
CA MET A 1 4.17 18.54 12.66
C MET A 1 4.20 17.82 11.33
N GLU A 2 5.32 17.17 10.96
CA GLU A 2 5.49 16.46 9.68
C GLU A 2 4.43 15.36 9.41
N GLY A 3 4.04 14.57 10.42
CA GLY A 3 3.02 13.52 10.22
C GLY A 3 1.62 14.04 9.88
N VAL A 4 1.28 15.27 10.28
CA VAL A 4 -0.02 15.89 9.95
C VAL A 4 0.01 16.48 8.54
N GLU A 5 1.14 17.01 8.13
CA GLU A 5 1.36 17.53 6.77
C GLU A 5 1.22 16.43 5.72
N TRP A 6 1.79 15.25 5.97
CA TRP A 6 1.65 14.10 5.06
C TRP A 6 0.19 13.65 4.89
N VAL A 7 -0.58 13.59 5.98
CA VAL A 7 -2.01 13.23 5.91
C VAL A 7 -2.79 14.23 5.07
N ILE A 8 -2.53 15.53 5.25
CA ILE A 8 -3.16 16.60 4.45
C ILE A 8 -2.77 16.47 2.97
N GLU A 9 -1.49 16.21 2.67
CA GLU A 9 -1.01 16.03 1.30
C GLU A 9 -1.72 14.87 0.59
N VAL A 10 -1.87 13.73 1.28
CA VAL A 10 -2.56 12.56 0.72
C VAL A 10 -4.05 12.85 0.50
N ASP A 11 -4.71 13.51 1.46
CA ASP A 11 -6.13 13.87 1.34
C ASP A 11 -6.37 14.85 0.17
N GLU A 12 -5.48 15.81 -0.07
CA GLU A 12 -5.55 16.72 -1.23
C GLU A 12 -5.29 15.98 -2.55
N LYS A 13 -4.29 15.07 -2.58
CA LYS A 13 -4.05 14.21 -3.76
C LYS A 13 -5.25 13.34 -4.07
N LEU A 14 -5.89 12.76 -3.07
CA LEU A 14 -7.08 11.91 -3.23
C LEU A 14 -8.22 12.64 -3.94
N LYS A 15 -8.40 13.94 -3.68
CA LYS A 15 -9.42 14.78 -4.36
C LYS A 15 -9.16 14.99 -5.85
N THR A 16 -7.91 14.92 -6.29
CA THR A 16 -7.48 15.25 -7.67
C THR A 16 -7.14 14.03 -8.52
N MET A 17 -7.14 12.83 -7.93
CA MET A 17 -6.59 11.62 -8.54
C MET A 17 -7.36 11.14 -9.78
N VAL A 18 -8.70 11.15 -9.75
CA VAL A 18 -9.55 10.39 -10.70
C VAL A 18 -9.37 10.83 -12.16
N ASP A 19 -9.29 12.13 -12.43
CA ASP A 19 -9.27 12.63 -13.82
C ASP A 19 -7.86 12.62 -14.44
N SER A 20 -6.82 12.70 -13.61
CA SER A 20 -5.44 12.84 -14.09
C SER A 20 -4.80 11.51 -14.50
N GLU A 21 -5.18 10.43 -13.83
CA GLU A 21 -4.55 9.12 -13.98
C GLU A 21 -5.00 8.40 -15.26
N MET A 22 -6.31 8.41 -15.53
CA MET A 22 -6.88 7.77 -16.73
C MET A 22 -6.29 8.36 -18.01
N GLU A 23 -6.00 9.66 -18.03
CA GLU A 23 -5.35 10.35 -19.15
C GLU A 23 -3.84 10.07 -19.25
N HIS A 24 -3.14 9.97 -18.10
CA HIS A 24 -1.69 9.76 -18.07
C HIS A 24 -1.29 8.40 -18.64
N TRP A 25 -1.98 7.33 -18.23
CA TRP A 25 -1.62 5.97 -18.60
C TRP A 25 -2.30 5.50 -19.90
N ARG A 26 -3.42 6.10 -20.34
CA ARG A 26 -3.99 5.81 -21.68
C ARG A 26 -3.02 6.08 -22.83
N LYS A 27 -2.08 7.02 -22.67
CA LYS A 27 -1.20 7.51 -23.73
C LYS A 27 0.17 6.81 -23.81
N ARG A 28 0.49 5.89 -22.89
CA ARG A 28 1.82 5.28 -22.79
C ARG A 28 1.74 3.77 -22.60
N SER A 29 2.11 2.97 -23.61
CA SER A 29 2.69 1.64 -23.39
C SER A 29 3.47 1.09 -24.60
N ILE A 30 4.79 0.92 -24.41
CA ILE A 30 5.69 -0.14 -24.93
C ILE A 30 6.87 -0.20 -23.92
N TYR A 31 7.21 -1.36 -23.34
CA TYR A 31 7.92 -1.45 -22.04
C TYR A 31 9.24 -0.67 -21.89
N LYS A 32 9.17 0.47 -21.20
CA LYS A 32 10.08 0.87 -20.13
C LYS A 32 9.31 0.71 -18.82
N ALA A 33 9.76 -0.13 -17.90
CA ALA A 33 9.28 -0.06 -16.51
C ALA A 33 9.64 1.34 -15.96
N PRO A 34 8.69 2.13 -15.42
CA PRO A 34 8.96 3.50 -14.93
C PRO A 34 9.68 3.53 -13.57
N PRO A 35 10.18 4.69 -13.07
CA PRO A 35 11.54 4.82 -12.52
C PRO A 35 11.72 4.53 -11.03
N ASN A 36 10.68 4.25 -10.24
CA ASN A 36 10.82 3.93 -8.81
C ASN A 36 9.55 3.24 -8.27
N ILE A 37 9.72 2.14 -7.52
CA ILE A 37 8.63 1.41 -6.85
C ILE A 37 7.83 2.29 -5.88
N THR A 38 8.46 3.34 -5.33
CA THR A 38 7.84 4.28 -4.39
C THR A 38 6.59 4.95 -4.95
N ASP A 39 6.58 5.33 -6.22
CA ASP A 39 5.43 6.01 -6.85
C ASP A 39 4.23 5.06 -6.93
N HIS A 40 4.49 3.78 -7.21
CA HIS A 40 3.45 2.75 -7.27
C HIS A 40 2.88 2.41 -5.88
N LYS A 41 3.70 2.46 -4.83
CA LYS A 41 3.24 2.33 -3.44
C LYS A 41 2.33 3.49 -3.03
N GLN A 42 2.67 4.72 -3.42
CA GLN A 42 1.81 5.89 -3.16
C GLN A 42 0.48 5.79 -3.91
N ARG A 43 0.50 5.34 -5.17
CA ARG A 43 -0.73 5.13 -5.95
C ARG A 43 -1.61 4.04 -5.33
N ALA A 44 -1.01 2.92 -4.95
CA ALA A 44 -1.69 1.84 -4.26
C ALA A 44 -2.40 2.32 -2.99
N LEU A 45 -1.73 3.16 -2.18
CA LEU A 45 -2.36 3.78 -1.02
C LEU A 45 -3.59 4.61 -1.39
N LEU A 46 -3.52 5.44 -2.43
CA LEU A 46 -4.64 6.30 -2.82
C LEU A 46 -5.84 5.48 -3.32
N HIS A 47 -5.61 4.43 -4.11
CA HIS A 47 -6.67 3.49 -4.54
C HIS A 47 -7.29 2.74 -3.37
N PHE A 48 -6.45 2.27 -2.44
CA PHE A 48 -6.89 1.63 -1.21
C PHE A 48 -7.81 2.55 -0.39
N LEU A 49 -7.39 3.79 -0.13
CA LEU A 49 -8.18 4.78 0.60
C LEU A 49 -9.48 5.14 -0.12
N LYS A 50 -9.44 5.27 -1.45
CA LYS A 50 -10.62 5.56 -2.28
C LYS A 50 -11.68 4.46 -2.13
N ARG A 51 -11.28 3.18 -2.17
CA ARG A 51 -12.21 2.05 -2.02
C ARG A 51 -12.68 1.88 -0.59
N SER A 52 -11.80 2.11 0.38
CA SER A 52 -12.13 2.06 1.80
C SER A 52 -13.15 3.13 2.21
N GLY A 53 -13.06 4.32 1.58
CA GLY A 53 -13.85 5.49 1.96
C GLY A 53 -13.50 6.04 3.35
N LYS A 54 -12.37 5.59 3.93
CA LYS A 54 -11.86 6.00 5.24
C LYS A 54 -10.75 7.03 5.09
N PRO A 55 -10.67 8.03 5.99
CA PRO A 55 -9.57 8.98 5.97
C PRO A 55 -8.26 8.28 6.37
N LEU A 56 -7.14 8.68 5.78
CA LEU A 56 -5.81 8.13 6.09
C LEU A 56 -5.50 8.19 7.59
N ARG A 57 -5.97 9.25 8.26
CA ARG A 57 -5.84 9.43 9.71
C ARG A 57 -6.32 8.22 10.53
N SER A 58 -7.39 7.54 10.12
CA SER A 58 -7.90 6.38 10.85
C SER A 58 -6.92 5.20 10.84
N PHE A 59 -6.19 5.01 9.73
CA PHE A 59 -5.16 3.98 9.61
C PHE A 59 -3.93 4.32 10.44
N VAL A 60 -3.49 5.58 10.38
CA VAL A 60 -2.37 6.09 11.20
C VAL A 60 -2.67 5.91 12.69
N GLU A 61 -3.86 6.31 13.15
CA GLU A 61 -4.26 6.16 14.55
C GLU A 61 -4.39 4.70 14.99
N SER A 62 -4.75 3.79 14.08
CA SER A 62 -4.82 2.35 14.36
C SER A 62 -3.42 1.78 14.59
N LEU A 63 -2.50 2.00 13.64
CA LEU A 63 -1.12 1.51 13.71
C LEU A 63 -0.30 2.19 14.80
N ALA A 64 -0.58 3.45 15.14
CA ALA A 64 0.09 4.16 16.21
C ALA A 64 -0.03 3.47 17.58
N LYS A 65 -1.11 2.69 17.81
CA LYS A 65 -1.30 1.92 19.05
C LYS A 65 -0.30 0.77 19.18
N ASP A 66 0.12 0.22 18.06
CA ASP A 66 1.01 -0.94 17.98
C ASP A 66 2.45 -0.55 17.58
N LEU A 67 2.75 0.74 17.46
CA LEU A 67 4.03 1.25 16.93
C LEU A 67 5.25 0.61 17.60
N GLN A 68 5.25 0.49 18.92
CA GLN A 68 6.35 -0.15 19.64
C GLN A 68 6.45 -1.65 19.33
N GLN A 69 5.31 -2.37 19.32
CA GLN A 69 5.29 -3.80 18.99
C GLN A 69 5.77 -4.06 17.55
N LEU A 70 5.43 -3.17 16.62
CA LEU A 70 5.90 -3.22 15.23
C LEU A 70 7.42 -3.03 15.15
N ARG A 71 7.99 -2.14 15.97
CA ARG A 71 9.45 -1.97 16.07
C ARG A 71 10.13 -3.19 16.68
N ASP A 72 9.53 -3.76 17.72
CA ASP A 72 10.06 -4.92 18.44
C ASP A 72 10.07 -6.19 17.57
N CYS A 73 9.37 -6.20 16.43
CA CYS A 73 9.47 -7.26 15.42
C CYS A 73 10.81 -7.25 14.66
N TYR A 74 11.60 -6.18 14.76
CA TYR A 74 12.89 -6.04 14.09
C TYR A 74 14.04 -6.07 15.10
N GLU A 75 14.94 -7.05 14.96
CA GLU A 75 16.12 -7.19 15.84
C GLU A 75 17.14 -6.05 15.64
N LEU A 76 17.30 -5.58 14.40
CA LEU A 76 18.22 -4.50 14.01
C LEU A 76 17.52 -3.52 13.07
N LEU A 77 16.71 -2.63 13.64
CA LEU A 77 16.09 -1.56 12.88
C LEU A 77 17.10 -0.44 12.59
N ASP A 78 17.20 0.03 11.34
CA ASP A 78 18.06 1.18 10.99
C ASP A 78 17.70 2.40 11.88
N PRO A 79 18.69 3.12 12.46
CA PRO A 79 18.44 4.29 13.32
C PRO A 79 17.49 5.32 12.69
N ARG A 80 17.51 5.49 11.37
CA ARG A 80 16.62 6.42 10.65
C ARG A 80 15.13 6.15 10.87
N TRP A 81 14.77 4.92 11.24
CA TRP A 81 13.40 4.47 11.53
C TRP A 81 13.08 4.42 13.03
N GLN A 82 14.12 4.43 13.87
CA GLN A 82 13.97 4.54 15.32
C GLN A 82 13.74 5.99 15.74
N ASP A 83 14.41 6.93 15.08
CA ASP A 83 14.39 8.35 15.45
C ASP A 83 13.13 9.10 14.97
N ASP A 84 12.38 8.52 14.02
CA ASP A 84 11.25 9.18 13.37
C ASP A 84 10.04 8.24 13.25
N ASP A 85 9.15 8.34 14.23
CA ASP A 85 7.87 7.61 14.29
C ASP A 85 7.00 7.86 13.05
N HIS A 86 7.03 9.08 12.51
CA HIS A 86 6.18 9.45 11.38
C HIS A 86 6.66 8.80 10.08
N LYS A 87 7.97 8.85 9.82
CA LYS A 87 8.56 8.19 8.64
C LYS A 87 8.42 6.67 8.70
N PHE A 88 8.59 6.07 9.88
CA PHE A 88 8.37 4.64 10.06
C PHE A 88 6.90 4.27 9.81
N MET A 89 5.96 5.04 10.36
CA MET A 89 4.53 4.82 10.14
C MET A 89 4.15 4.94 8.66
N GLN A 90 4.66 5.97 7.99
CA GLN A 90 4.44 6.19 6.57
C GLN A 90 4.95 5.00 5.73
N LEU A 91 6.14 4.48 6.05
CA LEU A 91 6.69 3.30 5.41
C LEU A 91 5.77 2.09 5.60
N MET A 92 5.34 1.81 6.84
CA MET A 92 4.47 0.68 7.16
C MET A 92 3.13 0.75 6.43
N ILE A 93 2.52 1.93 6.36
CA ILE A 93 1.25 2.14 5.66
C ILE A 93 1.42 1.98 4.15
N LEU A 94 2.45 2.60 3.56
CA LEU A 94 2.70 2.51 2.12
C LEU A 94 2.96 1.06 1.68
N ASP A 95 3.81 0.36 2.42
CA ASP A 95 4.19 -1.02 2.10
C ASP A 95 3.04 -1.98 2.38
N GLY A 96 2.28 -1.77 3.47
CA GLY A 96 1.10 -2.54 3.80
C GLY A 96 -0.03 -2.40 2.79
N CYS A 97 -0.39 -1.16 2.42
CA CYS A 97 -1.40 -0.92 1.38
C CYS A 97 -0.96 -1.51 0.04
N PHE A 98 0.31 -1.35 -0.36
CA PHE A 98 0.82 -1.93 -1.59
C PHE A 98 0.73 -3.47 -1.58
N MET A 99 1.07 -4.11 -0.47
CA MET A 99 0.94 -5.57 -0.34
C MET A 99 -0.53 -6.03 -0.41
N LEU A 100 -1.45 -5.28 0.21
CA LEU A 100 -2.89 -5.56 0.12
C LEU A 100 -3.40 -5.43 -1.32
N GLU A 101 -3.05 -4.36 -2.05
CA GLU A 101 -3.43 -4.20 -3.46
C GLU A 101 -2.96 -5.38 -4.31
N ILE A 102 -1.69 -5.77 -4.16
CA ILE A 102 -1.08 -6.87 -4.91
C ILE A 102 -1.76 -8.21 -4.58
N SER A 103 -2.18 -8.39 -3.33
CA SER A 103 -2.91 -9.59 -2.89
C SER A 103 -4.33 -9.65 -3.45
N CYS A 104 -4.99 -8.49 -3.60
CA CYS A 104 -6.34 -8.43 -4.16
C CYS A 104 -6.40 -8.73 -5.67
N LEU A 105 -5.30 -8.54 -6.41
CA LEU A 105 -5.24 -8.88 -7.84
C LEU A 105 -5.62 -10.34 -8.12
N ASP A 106 -5.30 -11.27 -7.21
CA ASP A 106 -5.61 -12.70 -7.35
C ASP A 106 -7.12 -12.99 -7.29
N THR A 107 -7.92 -12.02 -6.84
CA THR A 107 -9.38 -12.15 -6.72
C THR A 107 -10.15 -11.43 -7.84
N HIS A 108 -9.45 -10.78 -8.77
CA HIS A 108 -10.04 -9.96 -9.85
C HIS A 108 -11.03 -8.90 -9.36
N THR A 109 -10.86 -8.40 -8.12
CA THR A 109 -11.79 -7.45 -7.48
C THR A 109 -11.50 -5.99 -7.79
N MET A 110 -10.46 -5.71 -8.59
CA MET A 110 -9.97 -4.35 -8.85
C MET A 110 -10.24 -3.93 -10.29
N GLU A 111 -11.27 -3.10 -10.47
CA GLU A 111 -11.66 -2.52 -11.77
C GLU A 111 -11.30 -1.02 -11.88
N ASP A 112 -10.70 -0.43 -10.84
CA ASP A 112 -10.47 1.01 -10.75
C ASP A 112 -9.09 1.49 -11.24
N TYR A 113 -8.23 0.57 -11.67
CA TYR A 113 -6.96 0.88 -12.36
C TYR A 113 -7.13 0.94 -13.88
N ALA A 114 -6.30 1.73 -14.55
CA ALA A 114 -6.31 1.81 -16.02
C ALA A 114 -5.87 0.47 -16.67
N GLU A 115 -6.48 0.09 -17.79
CA GLU A 115 -6.11 -1.11 -18.57
C GLU A 115 -4.64 -1.12 -19.03
N THR A 116 -4.04 0.06 -19.15
CA THR A 116 -2.64 0.25 -19.55
C THR A 116 -1.70 0.43 -18.35
N ASP A 117 -2.17 0.24 -17.11
CA ASP A 117 -1.34 0.35 -15.92
C ASP A 117 -0.17 -0.66 -15.95
N PRO A 118 1.07 -0.26 -15.65
CA PRO A 118 2.20 -1.17 -15.74
C PRO A 118 2.19 -2.31 -14.71
N ILE A 119 1.53 -2.18 -13.56
CA ILE A 119 1.54 -3.16 -12.45
C ILE A 119 0.19 -3.85 -12.26
N PHE A 120 -0.88 -3.07 -12.11
CA PHE A 120 -2.21 -3.54 -11.72
C PHE A 120 -3.10 -3.91 -12.93
N SER A 121 -2.67 -3.65 -14.17
CA SER A 121 -3.38 -4.15 -15.35
C SER A 121 -3.21 -5.65 -15.54
N ASN A 122 -4.03 -6.25 -16.40
CA ASN A 122 -3.87 -7.64 -16.84
C ASN A 122 -2.47 -7.90 -17.44
N HIS A 123 -1.88 -6.91 -18.12
CA HIS A 123 -0.52 -7.05 -18.63
C HIS A 123 0.52 -7.04 -17.49
N GLY A 124 0.39 -6.11 -16.54
CA GLY A 124 1.26 -6.04 -15.36
C GLY A 124 1.22 -7.32 -14.52
N GLN A 125 0.04 -7.92 -14.38
CA GLN A 125 -0.17 -9.21 -13.72
C GLN A 125 0.66 -10.35 -14.35
N ILE A 126 0.71 -10.42 -15.67
CA ILE A 126 1.43 -11.47 -16.39
C ILE A 126 2.95 -11.29 -16.29
N HIS A 127 3.45 -10.04 -16.33
CA HIS A 127 4.88 -9.78 -16.55
C HIS A 127 5.64 -9.21 -15.36
N ILE A 128 4.98 -8.51 -14.44
CA ILE A 128 5.64 -7.76 -13.36
C ILE A 128 5.29 -8.32 -11.98
N ILE A 129 4.03 -8.68 -11.75
CA ILE A 129 3.54 -9.10 -10.42
C ILE A 129 4.31 -10.31 -9.86
N THR A 130 4.70 -11.28 -10.70
CA THR A 130 5.50 -12.42 -10.22
C THR A 130 6.85 -11.99 -9.64
N PHE A 131 7.50 -10.98 -10.21
CA PHE A 131 8.76 -10.45 -9.68
C PHE A 131 8.54 -9.67 -8.38
N ILE A 132 7.49 -8.85 -8.34
CA ILE A 132 7.12 -8.10 -7.14
C ILE A 132 6.80 -9.04 -5.97
N LYS A 133 5.98 -10.09 -6.19
CA LYS A 133 5.66 -11.06 -5.13
C LYS A 133 6.90 -11.79 -4.61
N ARG A 134 7.86 -12.11 -5.49
CA ARG A 134 9.13 -12.72 -5.07
C ARG A 134 9.95 -11.77 -4.20
N ASP A 135 10.02 -10.50 -4.60
CA ASP A 135 10.71 -9.45 -3.84
C ASP A 135 10.08 -9.22 -2.47
N MET A 136 8.74 -9.23 -2.38
CA MET A 136 7.98 -9.14 -1.12
C MET A 136 8.25 -10.32 -0.16
N LEU A 137 8.62 -11.49 -0.67
CA LEU A 137 8.95 -12.67 0.15
C LEU A 137 10.40 -12.67 0.65
N MET A 138 11.24 -11.75 0.18
CA MET A 138 12.62 -11.62 0.65
C MET A 138 12.63 -11.11 2.09
N LEU A 139 13.53 -11.66 2.93
CA LEU A 139 13.69 -11.26 4.34
C LEU A 139 13.90 -9.75 4.51
N GLU A 140 14.58 -9.12 3.56
CA GLU A 140 14.89 -7.69 3.55
C GLU A 140 13.65 -6.80 3.33
N ASN A 141 12.59 -7.34 2.72
CA ASN A 141 11.36 -6.64 2.38
C ASN A 141 10.17 -7.08 3.23
N GLN A 142 10.42 -7.68 4.40
CA GLN A 142 9.37 -8.18 5.26
C GLN A 142 8.65 -7.07 6.05
N LEU A 143 7.33 -7.17 6.03
CA LEU A 143 6.42 -6.35 6.81
C LEU A 143 5.83 -7.21 7.96
N PRO A 144 5.74 -6.71 9.20
CA PRO A 144 5.10 -7.45 10.27
C PRO A 144 3.63 -7.67 9.91
N MET A 145 3.17 -8.91 10.02
CA MET A 145 1.80 -9.29 9.65
C MET A 145 0.74 -8.46 10.39
N GLN A 146 1.06 -8.00 11.60
CA GLN A 146 0.24 -7.07 12.39
C GLN A 146 -0.15 -5.80 11.60
N VAL A 147 0.73 -5.28 10.73
CA VAL A 147 0.43 -4.10 9.92
C VAL A 147 -0.78 -4.35 9.03
N LEU A 148 -0.79 -5.48 8.34
CA LEU A 148 -1.88 -5.85 7.42
C LEU A 148 -3.19 -6.08 8.18
N HIS A 149 -3.13 -6.70 9.36
CA HIS A 149 -4.30 -6.85 10.23
C HIS A 149 -4.88 -5.49 10.64
N SER A 150 -4.05 -4.56 11.11
CA SER A 150 -4.50 -3.23 11.53
C SER A 150 -5.10 -2.43 10.38
N LEU A 151 -4.57 -2.58 9.15
CA LEU A 151 -5.12 -1.94 7.96
C LEU A 151 -6.49 -2.52 7.56
N VAL A 152 -6.60 -3.85 7.48
CA VAL A 152 -7.84 -4.55 7.12
C VAL A 152 -8.94 -4.33 8.17
N ASP A 153 -8.57 -4.29 9.45
CA ASP A 153 -9.52 -4.03 10.54
C ASP A 153 -10.13 -2.63 10.42
N VAL A 154 -9.34 -1.61 10.06
CA VAL A 154 -9.87 -0.24 9.83
C VAL A 154 -10.77 -0.21 8.59
N ASP A 155 -10.36 -0.87 7.51
CA ASP A 155 -11.13 -0.95 6.27
C ASP A 155 -12.50 -1.65 6.47
N SER A 156 -12.50 -2.77 7.19
CA SER A 156 -13.67 -3.62 7.42
C SER A 156 -14.57 -3.16 8.58
N ASN A 157 -14.38 -1.94 9.11
CA ASN A 157 -15.05 -1.43 10.30
C ASN A 157 -14.92 -2.32 11.56
N GLY A 158 -13.80 -3.04 11.70
CA GLY A 158 -13.58 -3.99 12.80
C GLY A 158 -14.34 -5.31 12.64
N THR A 159 -15.01 -5.53 11.50
CA THR A 159 -15.44 -6.87 11.11
C THR A 159 -14.19 -7.61 10.69
N LYS A 160 -13.74 -8.61 11.46
CA LYS A 160 -12.62 -9.48 11.07
C LYS A 160 -13.04 -10.31 9.85
N VAL A 161 -13.11 -9.68 8.69
CA VAL A 161 -13.07 -10.37 7.43
C VAL A 161 -11.61 -10.72 7.29
N ILE A 162 -11.30 -11.98 7.52
CA ILE A 162 -10.09 -12.58 6.99
C ILE A 162 -10.45 -12.89 5.54
N PRO A 163 -10.03 -12.10 4.52
CA PRO A 163 -10.08 -12.55 3.14
C PRO A 163 -9.66 -14.01 3.06
N SER A 164 -10.40 -14.84 2.34
CA SER A 164 -10.09 -16.27 2.16
C SER A 164 -8.61 -16.51 1.76
N LEU A 165 -7.96 -15.51 1.19
CA LEU A 165 -6.51 -15.43 0.88
C LEU A 165 -5.57 -15.66 2.09
N TRP A 166 -5.96 -15.36 3.34
CA TRP A 166 -5.07 -15.55 4.50
C TRP A 166 -5.05 -16.99 5.06
N THR A 167 -5.82 -17.91 4.49
CA THR A 167 -5.84 -19.31 4.94
C THR A 167 -4.66 -20.14 4.42
N HIS A 168 -3.84 -19.57 3.53
CA HIS A 168 -2.74 -20.27 2.85
C HIS A 168 -1.34 -19.68 3.16
N TYR A 169 -1.25 -18.76 4.13
CA TYR A 169 0.02 -18.35 4.74
C TYR A 169 0.28 -19.13 6.03
#